data_AF-A0A366W5C6-F1
#
_entry.id   AF-A0A366W5C6-F1
#
_cell.length_a   1.000
_cell.length_b   1.000
_cell.length_c   1.000
_cell.angle_alpha   90.00
_cell.angle_beta   90.00
_cell.angle_gamma   90.00
#
_symmetry.space_group_name_H-M   'P 1'
#
loop_
_entity.id
_entity.type
_entity.pdbx_description
1 polymer ?
#
loop_
_entity_poly.entity_id
_entity_poly.type
_entity_poly.pdbx_seq_one_letter_code
_entity_poly.pdbx_strand_id
1 'polypeptide(L)'
;MQKKIKILKAAEAVLTEHGFYAFSMQSLAKQAEVSIGTIYRYFENKDALMNELQKLIRTESADQLFTGWDDNLPDKKKYDLVWQNAFNFVINNPKRMTLMEMLHYVPNMDHAEVTVFENETFKRLINFYQQGIDSKRFLNWQLFALMPISIETALNLAKQVIRGRVPPDQFQLNLVRDASWQAIQNPHFNQQD
;
A
#
# COMPACT_ATOMS: atom_id res chain seq x y z
N MET A 1 -4.63 -1.52 24.33
CA MET A 1 -4.07 -1.25 22.99
C MET A 1 -3.00 -2.28 22.60
N GLN A 2 -1.94 -2.50 23.39
CA GLN A 2 -0.85 -3.45 23.08
C GLN A 2 -1.32 -4.88 22.75
N LYS A 3 -2.26 -5.45 23.53
CA LYS A 3 -2.80 -6.81 23.26
C LYS A 3 -3.53 -6.91 21.91
N LYS A 4 -4.27 -5.87 21.51
CA LYS A 4 -4.95 -5.83 20.20
C LYS A 4 -3.93 -5.90 19.07
N ILE A 5 -2.87 -5.08 19.14
CA ILE A 5 -1.77 -5.07 18.17
C ILE A 5 -1.03 -6.42 18.17
N LYS A 6 -0.75 -7.04 19.33
CA LYS A 6 -0.15 -8.39 19.41
C LYS A 6 -0.99 -9.42 18.63
N ILE A 7 -2.31 -9.40 18.81
CA ILE A 7 -3.23 -10.32 18.12
C ILE A 7 -3.22 -10.05 16.61
N LEU A 8 -3.25 -8.78 16.17
CA LEU A 8 -3.18 -8.45 14.74
C LEU A 8 -1.85 -8.87 14.11
N LYS A 9 -0.72 -8.68 14.80
CA LYS A 9 0.59 -9.14 14.32
C LYS A 9 0.69 -10.67 14.25
N ALA A 10 0.11 -11.38 15.21
CA ALA A 10 -0.02 -12.82 15.12
C ALA A 10 -0.89 -13.24 13.93
N ALA A 11 -1.97 -12.50 13.65
CA ALA A 11 -2.83 -12.78 12.49
C ALA A 11 -2.11 -12.56 11.16
N GLU A 12 -1.35 -11.46 11.04
CA GLU A 12 -0.47 -11.19 9.90
C GLU A 12 0.50 -12.36 9.66
N ALA A 13 1.14 -12.87 10.73
CA ALA A 13 2.06 -14.00 10.67
C ALA A 13 1.36 -15.29 10.19
N VAL A 14 0.22 -15.67 10.79
CA VAL A 14 -0.53 -16.87 10.38
C VAL A 14 -0.93 -16.79 8.91
N LEU A 15 -1.44 -15.63 8.46
CA LEU A 15 -1.90 -15.45 7.08
C LEU A 15 -0.75 -15.46 6.08
N THR A 16 0.39 -14.84 6.40
CA THR A 16 1.56 -14.83 5.52
C THR A 16 2.32 -16.16 5.48
N GLU A 17 2.21 -17.00 6.50
CA GLU A 17 2.87 -18.31 6.57
C GLU A 17 1.99 -19.47 6.08
N HIS A 18 0.69 -19.42 6.36
CA HIS A 18 -0.22 -20.55 6.14
C HIS A 18 -1.41 -20.22 5.24
N GLY A 19 -1.59 -18.95 4.85
CA GLY A 19 -2.69 -18.51 4.00
C GLY A 19 -4.06 -18.49 4.71
N PHE A 20 -5.09 -18.08 3.97
CA PHE A 20 -6.44 -17.91 4.52
C PHE A 20 -7.13 -19.22 4.91
N TYR A 21 -6.82 -20.32 4.22
CA TYR A 21 -7.45 -21.62 4.47
C TYR A 21 -7.11 -22.17 5.86
N ALA A 22 -5.87 -21.99 6.31
CA ALA A 22 -5.41 -22.42 7.62
C ALA A 22 -5.78 -21.43 8.76
N PHE A 23 -6.36 -20.28 8.42
CA PHE A 23 -6.66 -19.23 9.39
C PHE A 23 -8.00 -19.46 10.10
N SER A 24 -7.94 -19.65 11.42
CA SER A 24 -9.10 -19.74 12.32
C SER A 24 -8.85 -18.89 13.58
N MET A 25 -9.91 -18.52 14.29
CA MET A 25 -9.78 -17.81 15.58
C MET A 25 -9.04 -18.67 16.62
N GLN A 26 -9.16 -20.00 16.52
CA GLN A 26 -8.46 -20.98 17.34
C GLN A 26 -6.95 -21.02 17.04
N SER A 27 -6.57 -21.11 15.75
CA SER A 27 -5.16 -21.12 15.35
C SER A 27 -4.49 -19.80 15.69
N LEU A 28 -5.21 -18.68 15.56
CA LEU A 28 -4.75 -17.38 16.01
C LEU A 28 -4.55 -17.30 17.53
N ALA A 29 -5.47 -17.82 18.34
CA ALA A 29 -5.33 -17.84 19.81
C ALA A 29 -4.04 -18.54 20.24
N LYS A 30 -3.74 -19.67 19.58
CA LYS A 30 -2.50 -20.41 19.78
C LYS A 30 -1.28 -19.57 19.38
N GLN A 31 -1.29 -18.97 18.18
CA GLN A 31 -0.17 -18.15 17.69
C GLN A 31 0.08 -16.90 18.54
N ALA A 32 -0.99 -16.25 19.01
CA ALA A 32 -0.90 -15.03 19.81
C ALA A 32 -0.61 -15.30 21.30
N GLU A 33 -0.59 -16.57 21.72
CA GLU A 33 -0.44 -17.03 23.10
C GLU A 33 -1.48 -16.39 24.04
N VAL A 34 -2.74 -16.40 23.62
CA VAL A 34 -3.87 -15.87 24.40
C VAL A 34 -5.03 -16.86 24.38
N SER A 35 -5.96 -16.72 25.33
CA SER A 35 -7.21 -17.49 25.27
C SER A 35 -8.08 -17.03 24.10
N ILE A 36 -8.89 -17.94 23.55
CA ILE A 36 -9.85 -17.60 22.50
C ILE A 36 -10.85 -16.51 22.97
N GLY A 37 -11.27 -16.55 24.23
CA GLY A 37 -12.11 -15.51 24.83
C GLY A 37 -11.43 -14.14 24.88
N THR A 38 -10.10 -14.09 24.96
CA THR A 38 -9.35 -12.83 24.86
C THR A 38 -9.45 -12.25 23.45
N ILE A 39 -9.41 -13.09 22.40
CA ILE A 39 -9.59 -12.62 21.02
C ILE A 39 -11.00 -12.06 20.83
N TYR A 40 -12.03 -12.82 21.22
CA TYR A 40 -13.43 -12.38 21.05
C TYR A 40 -13.78 -11.11 21.84
N ARG A 41 -13.03 -10.80 22.90
CA ARG A 41 -13.13 -9.51 23.59
C ARG A 41 -12.65 -8.32 22.75
N TYR A 42 -11.72 -8.53 21.81
CA TYR A 42 -11.19 -7.47 20.94
C TYR A 42 -11.84 -7.45 19.56
N PHE A 43 -12.28 -8.60 19.07
CA PHE A 43 -12.83 -8.78 17.73
C PHE A 43 -14.06 -9.68 17.80
N GLU A 44 -15.22 -9.13 17.48
CA GLU A 44 -16.49 -9.85 17.55
C GLU A 44 -16.50 -11.12 16.70
N ASN A 45 -15.87 -11.06 15.53
CA ASN A 45 -15.79 -12.16 14.57
C ASN A 45 -14.52 -12.05 13.71
N LYS A 46 -14.34 -13.02 12.80
CA LYS A 46 -13.19 -13.08 11.88
C LYS A 46 -13.14 -11.85 10.97
N ASP A 47 -14.28 -11.37 10.49
CA ASP A 47 -14.35 -10.26 9.54
C ASP A 47 -13.94 -8.94 10.20
N ALA A 48 -14.43 -8.67 11.41
CA ALA A 48 -14.00 -7.54 12.23
C ALA A 48 -12.48 -7.56 12.48
N LEU A 49 -11.91 -8.74 12.70
CA LEU A 49 -10.45 -8.90 12.82
C LEU A 49 -9.73 -8.60 11.50
N MET A 50 -10.24 -9.08 10.37
CA MET A 50 -9.63 -8.84 9.05
C MET A 50 -9.66 -7.36 8.67
N ASN A 51 -10.75 -6.66 8.98
CA ASN A 51 -10.86 -5.21 8.73
C ASN A 51 -9.81 -4.44 9.54
N GLU A 52 -9.69 -4.74 10.84
CA GLU A 52 -8.69 -4.09 11.69
C GLU A 52 -7.25 -4.47 11.31
N LEU A 53 -7.03 -5.69 10.82
CA LEU A 53 -5.74 -6.11 10.29
C LEU A 53 -5.39 -5.34 9.02
N GLN A 54 -6.34 -5.17 8.09
CA GLN A 54 -6.14 -4.41 6.87
C GLN A 54 -5.80 -2.95 7.18
N LYS A 55 -6.50 -2.32 8.13
CA LYS A 55 -6.20 -0.97 8.60
C LYS A 55 -4.78 -0.86 9.14
N LEU A 56 -4.38 -1.77 10.04
CA LEU A 56 -3.02 -1.80 10.61
C LEU A 56 -1.96 -1.93 9.51
N ILE A 57 -2.14 -2.88 8.59
CA ILE A 57 -1.18 -3.13 7.52
C ILE A 57 -1.04 -1.90 6.62
N ARG A 58 -2.15 -1.26 6.26
CA ARG A 58 -2.17 -0.07 5.40
C ARG A 58 -1.54 1.15 6.07
N THR A 59 -1.83 1.41 7.35
CA THR A 59 -1.19 2.50 8.10
C THR A 59 0.33 2.34 8.12
N GLU A 60 0.82 1.17 8.54
CA GLU A 60 2.26 0.91 8.58
C GLU A 60 2.91 0.93 7.19
N SER A 61 2.18 0.56 6.13
CA SER A 61 2.67 0.65 4.76
C SER A 61 2.74 2.11 4.28
N ALA A 62 1.78 2.96 4.68
CA ALA A 62 1.80 4.38 4.40
C ALA A 62 2.98 5.08 5.09
N ASP A 63 3.29 4.71 6.34
CA ASP A 63 4.46 5.22 7.06
C ASP A 63 5.77 4.93 6.30
N GLN A 64 5.91 3.72 5.76
CA GLN A 64 7.06 3.36 4.92
C GLN A 64 7.04 4.11 3.59
N LEU A 65 5.87 4.21 2.94
CA LEU A 65 5.71 4.87 1.66
C LEU A 65 6.12 6.35 1.71
N PHE A 66 5.79 7.05 2.80
CA PHE A 66 6.08 8.47 2.98
C PHE A 66 7.33 8.75 3.82
N THR A 67 8.16 7.76 4.09
CA THR A 67 9.44 7.96 4.79
C THR A 67 10.31 8.94 4.01
N GLY A 68 10.73 10.02 4.66
CA GLY A 68 11.54 11.10 4.05
C GLY A 68 10.73 12.14 3.27
N TRP A 69 9.39 12.08 3.28
CA TRP A 69 8.56 13.05 2.60
C TRP A 69 8.63 14.42 3.29
N ASP A 70 8.77 15.46 2.47
CA ASP A 70 8.66 16.86 2.87
C ASP A 70 7.84 17.61 1.82
N ASP A 71 6.83 18.37 2.27
CA ASP A 71 5.93 19.14 1.43
C ASP A 71 6.65 20.26 0.64
N ASN A 72 7.88 20.61 1.02
CA ASN A 72 8.69 21.62 0.33
C ASN A 72 9.57 21.03 -0.78
N LEU A 73 9.64 19.71 -0.93
CA LEU A 73 10.40 19.09 -2.00
C LEU A 73 9.78 19.39 -3.38
N PRO A 74 10.61 19.52 -4.44
CA PRO A 74 10.12 19.57 -5.81
C PRO A 74 9.31 18.31 -6.15
N ASP A 75 8.29 18.43 -7.01
CA ASP A 75 7.38 17.33 -7.30
C ASP A 75 8.07 16.06 -7.81
N LYS A 76 9.09 16.21 -8.66
CA LYS A 76 9.89 15.08 -9.12
C LYS A 76 10.60 14.36 -7.98
N LYS A 77 11.10 15.09 -6.98
CA LYS A 77 11.77 14.49 -5.81
C LYS A 77 10.78 13.77 -4.91
N LYS A 78 9.60 14.36 -4.69
CA LYS A 78 8.47 13.70 -4.00
C LYS A 78 8.08 12.40 -4.69
N TYR A 79 7.92 12.46 -6.02
CA TYR A 79 7.58 11.29 -6.82
C TYR A 79 8.66 10.20 -6.73
N ASP A 80 9.93 10.56 -6.92
CA ASP A 80 11.04 9.61 -6.89
C ASP A 80 11.16 8.91 -5.54
N LEU A 81 10.97 9.66 -4.45
CA LEU A 81 10.95 9.13 -3.10
C LEU A 81 9.82 8.11 -2.92
N VAL A 82 8.58 8.48 -3.24
CA VAL A 82 7.42 7.59 -3.08
C VAL A 82 7.55 6.36 -3.98
N TRP A 83 8.00 6.52 -5.22
CA TRP A 83 8.21 5.41 -6.14
C TRP A 83 9.26 4.44 -5.60
N GLN A 84 10.39 4.95 -5.10
CA GLN A 84 11.45 4.12 -4.52
C GLN A 84 11.00 3.41 -3.25
N ASN A 85 10.27 4.11 -2.37
CA ASN A 85 9.72 3.54 -1.14
C ASN A 85 8.68 2.45 -1.46
N ALA A 86 7.81 2.66 -2.45
CA ALA A 86 6.86 1.66 -2.91
C ALA A 86 7.57 0.41 -3.46
N PHE A 87 8.59 0.58 -4.28
CA PHE A 87 9.41 -0.53 -4.79
C PHE A 87 10.07 -1.31 -3.65
N ASN A 88 10.77 -0.60 -2.75
CA ASN A 88 11.48 -1.19 -1.62
C ASN A 88 10.54 -1.90 -0.65
N PHE A 89 9.35 -1.36 -0.41
CA PHE A 89 8.32 -2.00 0.42
C PHE A 89 8.02 -3.41 -0.10
N VAL A 90 7.79 -3.56 -1.40
CA VAL A 90 7.46 -4.86 -2.00
C VAL A 90 8.65 -5.81 -1.95
N ILE A 91 9.85 -5.35 -2.29
CA ILE A 91 11.08 -6.16 -2.24
C ILE A 91 11.34 -6.69 -0.82
N ASN A 92 11.17 -5.85 0.20
CA ASN A 92 11.46 -6.20 1.58
C ASN A 92 10.31 -6.96 2.26
N ASN A 93 9.08 -6.87 1.75
CA ASN A 93 7.89 -7.45 2.37
C ASN A 93 6.99 -8.21 1.37
N PRO A 94 7.51 -9.17 0.57
CA PRO A 94 6.76 -9.80 -0.52
C PRO A 94 5.49 -10.51 -0.04
N LYS A 95 5.57 -11.25 1.07
CA LYS A 95 4.41 -11.95 1.66
C LYS A 95 3.33 -10.97 2.15
N ARG A 96 3.76 -9.85 2.73
CA ARG A 96 2.84 -8.80 3.20
C ARG A 96 2.13 -8.12 2.03
N MET A 97 2.85 -7.87 0.93
CA MET A 97 2.23 -7.36 -0.30
C MET A 97 1.16 -8.33 -0.83
N THR A 98 1.46 -9.63 -0.89
CA THR A 98 0.45 -10.64 -1.27
C THR A 98 -0.75 -10.64 -0.32
N LEU A 99 -0.52 -10.54 0.99
CA LEU A 99 -1.62 -10.45 1.96
C LEU A 99 -2.48 -9.20 1.75
N MET A 100 -1.88 -8.04 1.46
CA MET A 100 -2.62 -6.81 1.17
C MET A 100 -3.55 -6.97 -0.04
N GLU A 101 -3.06 -7.58 -1.12
CA GLU A 101 -3.86 -7.86 -2.31
C GLU A 101 -5.01 -8.82 -2.00
N MET A 102 -4.75 -9.89 -1.26
CA MET A 102 -5.78 -10.85 -0.87
C MET A 102 -6.85 -10.23 0.05
N LEU A 103 -6.43 -9.40 1.01
CA LEU A 103 -7.36 -8.70 1.91
C LEU A 103 -8.29 -7.75 1.16
N HIS A 104 -7.88 -7.20 0.02
CA HIS A 104 -8.74 -6.34 -0.81
C HIS A 104 -9.97 -7.08 -1.36
N TYR A 105 -9.92 -8.41 -1.51
CA TYR A 105 -10.98 -9.23 -2.09
C TYR A 105 -11.77 -10.05 -1.05
N VAL A 106 -11.64 -9.75 0.24
CA VAL A 106 -12.37 -10.48 1.29
C VAL A 106 -13.87 -10.15 1.19
N PRO A 107 -14.75 -11.16 1.12
CA PRO A 107 -16.20 -10.95 1.09
C PRO A 107 -16.68 -10.20 2.34
N ASN A 108 -17.73 -9.38 2.21
CA ASN A 108 -18.37 -8.63 3.30
C ASN A 108 -17.50 -7.52 3.93
N MET A 109 -16.47 -7.03 3.25
CA MET A 109 -15.86 -5.75 3.63
C MET A 109 -16.84 -4.61 3.41
N ASP A 110 -16.96 -3.72 4.41
CA ASP A 110 -17.59 -2.43 4.20
C ASP A 110 -16.64 -1.58 3.32
N HIS A 111 -16.87 -1.67 2.01
CA HIS A 111 -16.06 -0.95 1.02
C HIS A 111 -16.10 0.56 1.23
N ALA A 112 -17.17 1.13 1.82
CA ALA A 112 -17.25 2.56 2.07
C ALA A 112 -16.31 2.97 3.22
N GLU A 113 -16.34 2.24 4.34
CA GLU A 113 -15.44 2.48 5.47
C GLU A 113 -13.97 2.31 5.07
N VAL A 114 -13.67 1.23 4.33
CA VAL A 114 -12.31 0.95 3.85
C VAL A 114 -11.83 2.03 2.88
N THR A 115 -12.68 2.48 1.94
CA THR A 115 -12.32 3.55 1.00
C THR A 115 -12.04 4.87 1.74
N VAL A 116 -12.87 5.24 2.71
CA VAL A 116 -12.64 6.47 3.51
C VAL A 116 -11.33 6.37 4.28
N PHE A 117 -11.08 5.23 4.93
CA PHE A 117 -9.83 4.99 5.66
C PHE A 117 -8.60 5.04 4.74
N GLU A 118 -8.68 4.41 3.56
CA GLU A 118 -7.62 4.46 2.56
C GLU A 118 -7.35 5.88 2.07
N ASN A 119 -8.41 6.64 1.79
CA ASN A 119 -8.29 8.02 1.36
C ASN A 119 -7.60 8.89 2.41
N GLU A 120 -7.93 8.74 3.70
CA GLU A 120 -7.24 9.47 4.76
C GLU A 120 -5.80 8.97 4.98
N THR A 121 -5.58 7.65 4.93
CA THR A 121 -4.25 7.04 5.11
C THR A 121 -3.27 7.46 4.01
N PHE A 122 -3.73 7.57 2.77
CA PHE A 122 -2.92 7.95 1.61
C PHE A 122 -3.19 9.38 1.13
N LYS A 123 -3.83 10.22 1.96
CA LYS A 123 -4.24 11.59 1.64
C LYS A 123 -3.11 12.45 1.09
N ARG A 124 -1.90 12.27 1.62
CA ARG A 124 -0.70 12.99 1.16
C ARG A 124 -0.41 12.71 -0.32
N LEU A 125 -0.53 11.45 -0.76
CA LEU A 125 -0.35 11.07 -2.16
C LEU A 125 -1.52 11.57 -3.02
N ILE A 126 -2.75 11.43 -2.53
CA ILE A 126 -3.97 11.92 -3.20
C ILE A 126 -3.86 13.42 -3.46
N ASN A 127 -3.50 14.20 -2.44
CA ASN A 127 -3.31 15.65 -2.54
C ASN A 127 -2.19 16.02 -3.51
N PHE A 128 -1.09 15.27 -3.54
CA PHE A 128 0.00 15.49 -4.49
C PHE A 128 -0.49 15.44 -5.95
N TYR A 129 -1.24 14.40 -6.30
CA TYR A 129 -1.82 14.30 -7.64
C TYR A 129 -2.88 15.36 -7.89
N GLN A 130 -3.80 15.57 -6.95
CA GLN A 130 -4.88 16.55 -7.11
C GLN A 130 -4.33 17.96 -7.32
N GLN A 131 -3.34 18.38 -6.53
CA GLN A 131 -2.67 19.66 -6.70
C GLN A 131 -1.98 19.77 -8.06
N GLY A 132 -1.34 18.70 -8.55
CA GLY A 132 -0.73 18.68 -9.88
C GLY A 132 -1.76 18.77 -11.01
N ILE A 133 -2.93 18.17 -10.85
CA ILE A 133 -4.06 18.30 -11.79
C ILE A 133 -4.60 19.74 -11.78
N ASP A 134 -4.90 20.28 -10.59
CA ASP A 134 -5.49 21.61 -10.42
C ASP A 134 -4.55 22.71 -10.95
N SER A 135 -3.23 22.55 -10.74
CA SER A 135 -2.19 23.44 -11.29
C SER A 135 -1.81 23.15 -12.74
N LYS A 136 -2.50 22.22 -13.41
CA LYS A 136 -2.26 21.79 -14.80
C LYS A 136 -0.86 21.22 -15.07
N ARG A 137 -0.09 20.88 -14.03
CA ARG A 137 1.20 20.18 -14.15
C ARG A 137 1.04 18.72 -14.56
N PHE A 138 -0.05 18.10 -14.14
CA PHE A 138 -0.40 16.72 -14.50
C PHE A 138 -1.60 16.68 -15.44
N LEU A 139 -1.75 15.54 -16.13
CA LEU A 139 -2.90 15.27 -17.00
C LEU A 139 -4.21 15.38 -16.21
N ASN A 140 -5.21 16.03 -16.79
CA ASN A 140 -6.54 16.15 -16.18
C ASN A 140 -7.38 14.88 -16.38
N TRP A 141 -6.92 13.78 -15.80
CA TRP A 141 -7.59 12.48 -15.78
C TRP A 141 -8.12 12.19 -14.37
N GLN A 142 -8.99 11.18 -14.27
CA GLN A 142 -9.41 10.65 -12.97
C GLN A 142 -8.16 10.21 -12.18
N LEU A 143 -8.06 10.61 -10.91
CA LEU A 143 -6.91 10.33 -10.04
C LEU A 143 -6.51 8.86 -10.05
N PHE A 144 -7.50 7.98 -9.85
CA PHE A 144 -7.31 6.53 -9.82
C PHE A 144 -6.97 5.92 -11.19
N ALA A 145 -7.03 6.69 -12.28
CA ALA A 145 -6.50 6.29 -13.60
C ALA A 145 -5.03 6.72 -13.78
N LEU A 146 -4.56 7.78 -13.09
CA LEU A 146 -3.16 8.19 -13.12
C LEU A 146 -2.26 7.31 -12.25
N MET A 147 -2.75 6.83 -11.10
CA MET A 147 -1.95 6.02 -10.17
C MET A 147 -1.42 4.71 -10.78
N PRO A 148 -2.22 3.93 -11.55
CA PRO A 148 -1.76 2.69 -12.20
C PRO A 148 -0.61 2.87 -13.18
N ILE A 149 -0.61 3.99 -13.93
CA ILE A 149 0.44 4.30 -14.91
C ILE A 149 1.65 5.02 -14.31
N SER A 150 1.62 5.27 -13.00
CA SER A 150 2.63 6.05 -12.28
C SER A 150 3.23 5.27 -11.10
N ILE A 151 2.86 5.56 -9.85
CA ILE A 151 3.46 4.93 -8.66
C ILE A 151 3.22 3.42 -8.60
N GLU A 152 2.10 2.91 -9.13
CA GLU A 152 1.86 1.46 -9.14
C GLU A 152 2.83 0.69 -10.05
N THR A 153 3.51 1.37 -10.98
CA THR A 153 4.58 0.75 -11.77
C THR A 153 5.71 0.25 -10.87
N ALA A 154 6.01 0.93 -9.76
CA ALA A 154 6.99 0.49 -8.77
C ALA A 154 6.59 -0.86 -8.16
N LEU A 155 5.33 -0.99 -7.75
CA LEU A 155 4.79 -2.21 -7.14
C LEU A 155 4.84 -3.37 -8.12
N ASN A 156 4.42 -3.13 -9.37
CA ASN A 156 4.36 -4.15 -10.40
C ASN A 156 5.75 -4.58 -10.87
N LEU A 157 6.70 -3.65 -10.97
CA LEU A 157 8.09 -3.95 -11.31
C LEU A 157 8.76 -4.78 -10.21
N ALA A 158 8.60 -4.40 -8.93
CA ALA A 158 9.12 -5.15 -7.80
C ALA A 158 8.62 -6.61 -7.79
N LYS A 159 7.33 -6.84 -8.12
CA LYS A 159 6.78 -8.20 -8.28
C LYS A 159 7.45 -8.97 -9.41
N GLN A 160 7.81 -8.34 -10.53
CA GLN A 160 8.55 -9.02 -11.60
C GLN A 160 9.99 -9.35 -11.19
N VAL A 161 10.63 -8.49 -10.40
CA VAL A 161 11.95 -8.75 -9.81
C VAL A 161 11.91 -9.95 -8.87
N ILE A 162 10.94 -10.00 -7.95
CA ILE A 162 10.74 -11.16 -7.04
C ILE A 162 10.51 -12.45 -7.83
N ARG A 163 9.80 -12.39 -8.96
CA ARG A 163 9.56 -13.53 -9.85
C ARG A 163 10.77 -13.94 -10.70
N GLY A 164 11.90 -13.22 -10.61
CA GLY A 164 13.10 -13.45 -11.41
C GLY A 164 12.92 -13.14 -12.90
N ARG A 165 11.86 -12.40 -13.28
CA ARG A 165 11.58 -12.05 -14.68
C ARG A 165 12.32 -10.80 -15.14
N VAL A 166 12.69 -9.94 -14.20
CA VAL A 166 13.44 -8.71 -14.43
C VAL A 166 14.59 -8.67 -13.43
N PRO A 167 15.85 -8.44 -13.85
CA PRO A 167 16.95 -8.27 -12.92
C PRO A 167 16.78 -6.97 -12.12
N PRO A 168 17.23 -6.90 -10.85
CA PRO A 168 17.18 -5.69 -10.03
C PRO A 168 18.27 -4.67 -10.44
N ASP A 169 18.37 -4.39 -11.73
CA ASP A 169 19.33 -3.45 -12.30
C ASP A 169 18.87 -2.01 -12.08
N GLN A 170 19.70 -1.20 -11.39
CA GLN A 170 19.32 0.16 -11.00
C GLN A 170 19.05 1.05 -12.22
N PHE A 171 19.73 0.82 -13.33
CA PHE A 171 19.50 1.57 -14.56
C PHE A 171 18.09 1.31 -15.11
N GLN A 172 17.68 0.04 -15.23
CA GLN A 172 16.33 -0.34 -15.63
C GLN A 172 15.26 0.17 -14.66
N LEU A 173 15.51 0.13 -13.35
CA LEU A 173 14.58 0.68 -12.34
C LEU A 173 14.37 2.18 -12.52
N ASN A 174 15.45 2.94 -12.71
CA ASN A 174 15.39 4.37 -12.96
C ASN A 174 14.63 4.70 -14.24
N LEU A 175 14.82 3.92 -15.32
CA LEU A 175 14.08 4.10 -16.58
C LEU A 175 12.57 3.95 -16.38
N VAL A 176 12.11 2.93 -15.64
CA VAL A 176 10.68 2.75 -15.39
C VAL A 176 10.11 3.89 -14.56
N ARG A 177 10.81 4.29 -13.49
CA ARG A 177 10.41 5.43 -12.65
C ARG A 177 10.30 6.73 -13.46
N ASP A 178 11.29 7.01 -14.28
CA ASP A 178 11.35 8.27 -15.03
C ASP A 178 10.29 8.28 -16.16
N ALA A 179 10.05 7.13 -16.81
CA ALA A 179 8.97 6.98 -17.78
C ALA A 179 7.57 7.10 -17.13
N SER A 180 7.37 6.49 -15.95
CA SER A 180 6.10 6.56 -15.23
C SER A 180 5.83 7.96 -14.64
N TRP A 181 6.88 8.73 -14.36
CA TRP A 181 6.77 10.16 -14.05
C TRP A 181 6.32 10.96 -15.28
N GLN A 182 6.96 10.75 -16.44
CA GLN A 182 6.61 11.44 -17.68
C GLN A 182 5.16 11.16 -18.11
N ALA A 183 4.69 9.92 -17.91
CA ALA A 183 3.35 9.48 -18.32
C ALA A 183 2.20 10.28 -17.70
N ILE A 184 2.42 10.94 -16.56
CA ILE A 184 1.39 11.72 -15.86
C ILE A 184 1.53 13.24 -16.09
N GLN A 185 2.62 13.71 -16.69
CA GLN A 185 2.84 15.13 -16.90
C GLN A 185 1.94 15.67 -18.01
N ASN A 186 1.46 16.91 -17.84
CA ASN A 186 0.78 17.61 -18.92
C ASN A 186 1.81 18.14 -19.93
N PRO A 187 1.81 17.65 -21.19
CA PRO A 187 2.80 18.07 -22.19
C PRO A 187 2.68 19.55 -22.59
N HIS A 188 1.53 20.18 -22.34
CA HIS A 188 1.28 21.58 -22.70
C HIS A 188 1.57 22.57 -21.56
N PHE A 189 2.02 22.10 -20.39
CA PHE A 189 2.24 22.96 -19.22
C PHE A 189 3.33 24.03 -19.46
N ASN A 190 4.45 23.65 -20.10
CA ASN A 190 5.57 24.57 -20.38
C ASN A 190 5.40 25.36 -21.71
N GLN A 191 4.25 25.25 -22.37
CA GLN A 191 3.95 25.96 -23.63
C GLN A 191 3.04 27.19 -23.40
N GLN A 192 2.75 27.54 -22.16
CA GLN A 192 1.84 28.63 -21.78
C GLN A 192 2.55 29.91 -21.29
N ASP A 193 3.87 30.01 -21.49
CA ASP A 193 4.66 31.22 -21.25
C ASP A 193 4.99 31.95 -22.57
#